data_AF-A0A2K2RPM2-F1
#
_entry.id   AF-A0A2K2RPM2-F1
#
_cell.length_a   1.000
_cell.length_b   1.000
_cell.length_c   1.000
_cell.angle_alpha   90.00
_cell.angle_beta   90.00
_cell.angle_gamma   90.00
#
_symmetry.space_group_name_H-M   'P 1'
#
loop_
_entity.id
_entity.type
_entity.pdbx_description
1 polymer ?
#
loop_
_entity_poly.entity_id
_entity_poly.type
_entity_poly.pdbx_seq_one_letter_code
_entity_poly.pdbx_strand_id
1 'polypeptide(L)'
;MNDSSPARFSAPVLDVWCELQCADCRTALDDLRALRARYGDRLEIRLRHFPLEKHKHAFAAAQAAEEAWEQGRGWEYAEAVLGRVEELERRGEAVLVETARELGLDADEVDTALIDGRHILVVDADQAEGKAIGVTGTPTYVIGGERLDGGKSQEGLRERIEEIADRLLAGQDV
;
A
#
# COMPACT_ATOMS: atom_id res chain seq x y z
N MET A 1 27.75 1.22 -35.39
CA MET A 1 27.81 1.82 -34.05
C MET A 1 26.72 1.15 -33.25
N ASN A 2 27.10 0.13 -32.46
CA ASN A 2 26.15 -0.60 -31.62
C ASN A 2 25.92 0.21 -30.35
N ASP A 3 24.71 0.74 -30.19
CA ASP A 3 24.23 1.24 -28.92
C ASP A 3 23.62 0.05 -28.16
N SER A 4 24.47 -0.67 -27.43
CA SER A 4 24.04 -1.67 -26.45
C SER A 4 23.93 -0.98 -25.10
N SER A 5 22.88 -0.20 -24.91
CA SER A 5 22.48 0.18 -23.56
C SER A 5 22.02 -1.10 -22.84
N PRO A 6 22.63 -1.50 -21.70
CA PRO A 6 22.15 -2.65 -20.95
C PRO A 6 20.70 -2.37 -20.52
N ALA A 7 19.82 -3.36 -20.69
CA ALA A 7 18.48 -3.30 -20.12
C ALA A 7 18.65 -3.04 -18.61
N ARG A 8 18.16 -1.90 -18.12
CA ARG A 8 18.08 -1.66 -16.68
C ARG A 8 17.14 -2.71 -16.12
N PHE A 9 17.67 -3.67 -15.36
CA PHE A 9 16.83 -4.56 -14.58
C PHE A 9 16.04 -3.71 -13.57
N SER A 10 14.71 -3.78 -13.63
CA SER A 10 13.85 -3.12 -12.65
C SER A 10 13.91 -3.89 -11.34
N ALA A 11 13.93 -3.18 -10.21
CA ALA A 11 13.80 -3.82 -8.90
C ALA A 11 12.55 -4.72 -8.87
N PRO A 12 12.61 -5.90 -8.21
CA PRO A 12 11.40 -6.66 -7.91
C PRO A 12 10.37 -5.78 -7.21
N VAL A 13 9.09 -6.02 -7.51
CA VAL A 13 7.97 -5.30 -6.90
C VAL A 13 7.28 -6.23 -5.91
N LEU A 14 7.15 -5.76 -4.66
CA LEU A 14 6.25 -6.29 -3.65
C LEU A 14 4.98 -5.45 -3.63
N ASP A 15 3.92 -6.08 -4.06
CA ASP A 15 2.60 -5.52 -4.22
C ASP A 15 1.77 -5.82 -2.96
N VAL A 16 1.28 -4.79 -2.25
CA VAL A 16 0.63 -4.92 -0.93
C VAL A 16 -0.82 -4.43 -0.98
N TRP A 17 -1.77 -5.36 -1.04
CA TRP A 17 -3.19 -5.09 -1.11
C TRP A 17 -3.66 -4.77 0.30
N CYS A 18 -3.94 -3.50 0.52
CA CYS A 18 -4.08 -2.90 1.82
C CYS A 18 -5.41 -2.13 1.90
N GLU A 19 -5.98 -2.09 3.10
CA GLU A 19 -7.06 -1.20 3.44
C GLU A 19 -6.66 -0.39 4.66
N LEU A 20 -6.78 0.93 4.56
CA LEU A 20 -6.31 1.85 5.61
C LEU A 20 -7.19 1.91 6.86
N GLN A 21 -8.33 1.20 6.89
CA GLN A 21 -9.17 1.02 8.08
C GLN A 21 -9.03 -0.40 8.68
N CYS A 22 -8.08 -1.21 8.19
CA CYS A 22 -7.91 -2.60 8.62
C CYS A 22 -6.84 -2.72 9.71
N ALA A 23 -7.21 -3.25 10.88
CA ALA A 23 -6.28 -3.48 11.99
C ALA A 23 -5.14 -4.47 11.63
N ASP A 24 -5.41 -5.47 10.79
CA ASP A 24 -4.36 -6.40 10.33
C ASP A 24 -3.36 -5.70 9.40
N CYS A 25 -3.82 -4.75 8.59
CA CYS A 25 -2.93 -3.92 7.76
C CYS A 25 -2.06 -3.00 8.63
N ARG A 26 -2.58 -2.50 9.76
CA ARG A 26 -1.77 -1.77 10.74
C ARG A 26 -0.66 -2.65 11.31
N THR A 27 -0.98 -3.89 11.70
CA THR A 27 0.01 -4.83 12.25
C THR A 27 1.11 -5.14 11.23
N ALA A 28 0.76 -5.23 9.95
CA ALA A 28 1.71 -5.47 8.87
C ALA A 28 2.74 -4.35 8.66
N LEU A 29 2.51 -3.13 9.20
CA LEU A 29 3.45 -2.02 9.04
C LEU A 29 4.85 -2.34 9.56
N ASP A 30 4.96 -3.13 10.64
CA ASP A 30 6.27 -3.48 11.20
C ASP A 30 7.08 -4.35 10.24
N ASP A 31 6.43 -5.30 9.57
CA ASP A 31 7.06 -6.13 8.54
C ASP A 31 7.42 -5.30 7.30
N LEU A 32 6.53 -4.42 6.84
CA LEU A 32 6.80 -3.54 5.71
C LEU A 32 7.98 -2.60 5.97
N ARG A 33 8.08 -2.04 7.19
CA ARG A 33 9.23 -1.22 7.60
C ARG A 33 10.52 -2.02 7.64
N ALA A 34 10.49 -3.25 8.15
CA ALA A 34 11.64 -4.14 8.16
C ALA A 34 12.12 -4.46 6.73
N LEU A 35 11.20 -4.75 5.81
CA LEU A 35 11.49 -4.98 4.40
C LEU A 35 12.12 -3.75 3.74
N ARG A 36 11.56 -2.55 3.94
CA ARG A 36 12.15 -1.30 3.43
C ARG A 36 13.56 -1.08 3.97
N ALA A 37 13.77 -1.30 5.28
CA ALA A 37 15.07 -1.14 5.91
C ALA A 37 16.12 -2.13 5.36
N ARG A 38 15.71 -3.37 5.07
CA ARG A 38 16.59 -4.42 4.53
C ARG A 38 16.96 -4.19 3.06
N TYR A 39 15.97 -3.85 2.24
CA TYR A 39 16.16 -3.84 0.79
C TYR A 39 16.48 -2.46 0.22
N GLY A 40 15.97 -1.38 0.83
CA GLY A 40 16.01 -0.05 0.24
C GLY A 40 15.47 -0.07 -1.20
N ASP A 41 16.15 0.61 -2.11
CA ASP A 41 15.75 0.70 -3.52
C ASP A 41 15.86 -0.61 -4.31
N ARG A 42 16.37 -1.69 -3.69
CA ARG A 42 16.44 -3.02 -4.34
C ARG A 42 15.10 -3.75 -4.34
N LEU A 43 14.12 -3.32 -3.55
CA LEU A 43 12.77 -3.86 -3.56
C LEU A 43 11.78 -2.70 -3.58
N GLU A 44 11.01 -2.58 -4.65
CA GLU A 44 9.92 -1.63 -4.70
C GLU A 44 8.74 -2.18 -3.90
N ILE A 45 8.29 -1.46 -2.87
CA ILE A 45 7.09 -1.83 -2.11
C ILE A 45 5.97 -0.87 -2.49
N ARG A 46 4.93 -1.40 -3.11
CA ARG A 46 3.77 -0.65 -3.60
C ARG A 46 2.53 -0.97 -2.78
N LEU A 47 1.90 0.06 -2.20
CA LEU A 47 0.57 -0.08 -1.61
C LEU A 47 -0.45 -0.08 -2.73
N ARG A 48 -1.43 -0.98 -2.63
CA ARG A 48 -2.50 -1.14 -3.59
C ARG A 48 -3.83 -1.22 -2.86
N HIS A 49 -4.81 -0.44 -3.32
CA HIS A 49 -6.05 -0.25 -2.55
C HIS A 49 -6.96 -1.46 -2.65
N PHE A 50 -7.42 -1.93 -1.50
CA PHE A 50 -8.42 -3.00 -1.44
C PHE A 50 -9.47 -2.70 -0.35
N PRO A 51 -10.26 -1.63 -0.48
CA PRO A 51 -11.27 -1.28 0.49
C PRO A 51 -12.27 -2.43 0.70
N LEU A 52 -12.50 -2.86 1.94
CA LEU A 52 -13.47 -3.89 2.25
C LEU A 52 -14.80 -3.25 2.66
N GLU A 53 -15.90 -3.75 2.10
CA GLU A 53 -17.27 -3.26 2.35
C GLU A 53 -17.70 -3.25 3.83
N LYS A 54 -17.00 -4.02 4.68
CA LYS A 54 -17.28 -4.10 6.11
C LYS A 54 -16.85 -2.84 6.88
N HIS A 55 -16.01 -2.00 6.29
CA HIS A 55 -15.43 -0.83 6.94
C HIS A 55 -15.91 0.46 6.26
N LYS A 56 -16.66 1.28 7.01
CA LYS A 56 -17.43 2.40 6.49
C LYS A 56 -16.58 3.47 5.78
N HIS A 57 -15.35 3.68 6.23
CA HIS A 57 -14.47 4.76 5.77
C HIS A 57 -13.32 4.26 4.89
N ALA A 58 -13.34 2.97 4.47
CA ALA A 58 -12.27 2.36 3.70
C ALA A 58 -12.02 3.06 2.35
N PHE A 59 -13.08 3.34 1.58
CA PHE A 59 -12.96 4.03 0.28
C PHE A 59 -12.49 5.47 0.43
N ALA A 60 -13.00 6.20 1.43
CA ALA A 60 -12.54 7.56 1.70
C ALA A 60 -11.06 7.59 2.08
N ALA A 61 -10.62 6.67 2.95
CA ALA A 61 -9.21 6.58 3.33
C ALA A 61 -8.30 6.28 2.14
N ALA A 62 -8.72 5.39 1.24
CA ALA A 62 -7.99 5.09 0.01
C ALA A 62 -7.84 6.33 -0.90
N GLN A 63 -8.93 7.07 -1.14
CA GLN A 63 -8.90 8.29 -1.96
C GLN A 63 -8.03 9.40 -1.33
N ALA A 64 -8.12 9.60 -0.02
CA ALA A 64 -7.28 10.58 0.67
C ALA A 64 -5.79 10.22 0.60
N ALA A 65 -5.48 8.92 0.58
CA ALA A 65 -4.11 8.48 0.42
C ALA A 65 -3.58 8.71 -1.01
N GLU A 66 -4.40 8.50 -2.05
CA GLU A 66 -4.04 8.89 -3.43
C GLU A 66 -3.72 10.38 -3.55
N GLU A 67 -4.52 11.24 -2.92
CA GLU A 67 -4.19 12.68 -2.86
C GLU A 67 -2.86 12.93 -2.14
N ALA A 68 -2.57 12.20 -1.06
CA ALA A 68 -1.26 12.29 -0.41
C ALA A 68 -0.11 11.77 -1.29
N TRP A 69 -0.35 10.80 -2.20
CA TRP A 69 0.63 10.36 -3.20
C TRP A 69 0.91 11.45 -4.24
N GLU A 70 -0.11 12.15 -4.74
CA GLU A 70 0.05 13.32 -5.63
C GLU A 70 0.87 14.43 -4.99
N GLN A 71 0.74 14.59 -3.67
CA GLN A 71 1.52 15.54 -2.87
C GLN A 71 2.90 15.00 -2.43
N GLY A 72 3.25 13.77 -2.83
CA GLY A 72 4.57 13.17 -2.65
C GLY A 72 4.83 12.50 -1.29
N ARG A 73 3.78 12.24 -0.48
CA ARG A 73 3.91 11.66 0.88
C ARG A 73 2.88 10.58 1.20
N GLY A 74 2.50 9.81 0.18
CA GLY A 74 1.48 8.78 0.31
C GLY A 74 1.83 7.69 1.34
N TRP A 75 3.09 7.26 1.44
CA TRP A 75 3.50 6.27 2.43
C TRP A 75 3.40 6.79 3.86
N GLU A 76 3.91 7.99 4.14
CA GLU A 76 3.79 8.58 5.48
C GLU A 76 2.34 8.80 5.87
N TYR A 77 1.49 9.21 4.91
CA TYR A 77 0.06 9.36 5.12
C TYR A 77 -0.63 8.02 5.41
N ALA A 78 -0.41 7.00 4.58
CA ALA A 78 -0.97 5.67 4.77
C ALA A 78 -0.58 5.05 6.12
N GLU A 79 0.69 5.18 6.53
CA GLU A 79 1.16 4.71 7.85
C GLU A 79 0.48 5.45 9.00
N ALA A 80 0.32 6.78 8.88
CA ALA A 80 -0.34 7.59 9.90
C ALA A 80 -1.83 7.24 10.05
N VAL A 81 -2.55 7.04 8.94
CA VAL A 81 -3.97 6.63 8.96
C VAL A 81 -4.11 5.22 9.55
N LEU A 82 -3.26 4.27 9.16
CA LEU A 82 -3.25 2.92 9.73
C LEU A 82 -2.93 2.93 11.24
N GLY A 83 -2.13 3.89 11.71
CA GLY A 83 -1.92 4.12 13.14
C GLY A 83 -3.15 4.63 13.89
N ARG A 84 -4.20 5.05 13.17
CA ARG A 84 -5.42 5.69 13.68
C ARG A 84 -6.70 4.91 13.35
N VAL A 85 -6.62 3.62 13.04
CA VAL A 85 -7.78 2.79 12.62
C VAL A 85 -8.98 2.93 13.57
N GLU A 86 -8.80 2.85 14.89
CA GLU A 86 -9.89 3.00 15.86
C GLU A 86 -10.46 4.42 15.90
N GLU A 87 -9.61 5.41 15.67
CA GLU A 87 -10.01 6.80 15.64
C GLU A 87 -10.81 7.12 14.37
N LEU A 88 -10.37 6.60 13.23
CA LEU A 88 -11.07 6.67 11.95
C LEU A 88 -12.45 6.02 12.04
N GLU A 89 -12.57 4.86 12.70
CA GLU A 89 -13.86 4.21 12.94
C GLU A 89 -14.81 5.11 13.76
N ARG A 90 -14.29 5.77 14.80
CA ARG A 90 -15.11 6.57 15.72
C ARG A 90 -15.47 7.96 15.17
N ARG A 91 -14.54 8.62 14.48
CA ARG A 91 -14.63 10.04 14.09
C ARG A 91 -14.85 10.22 12.59
N GLY A 92 -14.63 9.19 11.78
CA GLY A 92 -14.79 9.22 10.34
C GLY A 92 -13.77 10.09 9.61
N GLU A 93 -14.18 10.62 8.47
CA GLU A 93 -13.30 11.27 7.48
C GLU A 93 -12.57 12.52 7.99
N ALA A 94 -13.05 13.14 9.08
CA ALA A 94 -12.32 14.23 9.74
C ALA A 94 -10.88 13.81 10.15
N VAL A 95 -10.68 12.53 10.49
CA VAL A 95 -9.36 11.98 10.84
C VAL A 95 -8.41 12.00 9.64
N LEU A 96 -8.92 11.81 8.42
CA LEU A 96 -8.14 11.80 7.19
C LEU A 96 -7.55 13.20 6.93
N VAL A 97 -8.42 14.22 6.97
CA VAL A 97 -8.03 15.63 6.78
C VAL A 97 -7.10 16.13 7.90
N GLU A 98 -7.35 15.74 9.16
CA GLU A 98 -6.48 16.06 10.29
C GLU A 98 -5.09 15.43 10.13
N THR A 99 -5.04 14.16 9.71
CA THR A 99 -3.77 13.45 9.46
C THR A 99 -2.96 14.14 8.37
N ALA A 100 -3.61 14.59 7.28
CA ALA A 100 -2.96 15.36 6.24
C ALA A 100 -2.34 16.66 6.80
N ARG A 101 -3.12 17.41 7.58
CA ARG A 101 -2.67 18.67 8.20
C ARG A 101 -1.47 18.47 9.13
N GLU A 102 -1.50 17.44 9.97
CA GLU A 102 -0.42 17.13 10.90
C GLU A 102 0.88 16.73 10.20
N LEU A 103 0.75 16.07 9.06
CA LEU A 103 1.89 15.75 8.22
C LEU A 103 2.41 17.02 7.51
N GLY A 104 1.59 18.05 7.31
CA GLY A 104 1.96 19.23 6.54
C GLY A 104 1.69 19.09 5.04
N LEU A 105 0.74 18.23 4.70
CA LEU A 105 0.10 18.18 3.39
C LEU A 105 -0.92 19.33 3.25
N ASP A 106 -1.32 19.61 2.02
CA ASP A 106 -2.47 20.46 1.73
C ASP A 106 -3.76 19.71 2.10
N ALA A 107 -4.22 19.97 3.33
CA ALA A 107 -5.40 19.36 3.89
C ALA A 107 -6.69 19.82 3.19
N ASP A 108 -6.71 21.01 2.60
CA ASP A 108 -7.89 21.53 1.89
C ASP A 108 -8.03 20.83 0.53
N GLU A 109 -6.91 20.51 -0.14
CA GLU A 109 -6.93 19.64 -1.33
C GLU A 109 -7.34 18.20 -1.00
N VAL A 110 -6.90 17.65 0.14
CA VAL A 110 -7.38 16.33 0.62
C VAL A 110 -8.89 16.34 0.87
N ASP A 111 -9.42 17.36 1.55
CA ASP A 111 -10.87 17.50 1.77
C ASP A 111 -11.63 17.64 0.44
N THR A 112 -11.10 18.43 -0.49
CA THR A 112 -11.71 18.61 -1.82
C THR A 112 -11.71 17.30 -2.63
N ALA A 113 -10.60 16.55 -2.61
CA ALA A 113 -10.48 15.27 -3.30
C ALA A 113 -11.46 14.22 -2.74
N LEU A 114 -11.76 14.28 -1.44
CA LEU A 114 -12.80 13.44 -0.81
C LEU A 114 -14.21 13.83 -1.27
N ILE A 115 -14.49 15.13 -1.43
CA ILE A 115 -15.80 15.64 -1.85
C ILE A 115 -16.08 15.35 -3.32
N ASP A 116 -15.11 15.60 -4.21
CA ASP A 116 -15.29 15.42 -5.65
C ASP A 116 -15.01 13.99 -6.13
N GLY A 117 -14.35 13.18 -5.29
CA GLY A 117 -14.08 11.78 -5.55
C GLY A 117 -13.12 11.54 -6.70
N ARG A 118 -12.22 12.50 -7.01
CA ARG A 118 -11.33 12.44 -8.18
C ARG A 118 -10.45 11.19 -8.24
N HIS A 119 -10.15 10.57 -7.10
CA HIS A 119 -9.28 9.40 -6.99
C HIS A 119 -10.02 8.06 -7.03
N ILE A 120 -11.36 8.05 -7.08
CA ILE A 120 -12.15 6.82 -7.00
C ILE A 120 -11.81 5.81 -8.09
N LEU A 121 -11.47 6.27 -9.30
CA LEU A 121 -11.17 5.38 -10.42
C LEU A 121 -9.88 4.58 -10.21
N VAL A 122 -8.87 5.15 -9.54
CA VAL A 122 -7.63 4.44 -9.20
C VAL A 122 -7.92 3.40 -8.11
N VAL A 123 -8.68 3.79 -7.09
CA VAL A 123 -9.10 2.90 -6.00
C VAL A 123 -9.90 1.70 -6.53
N ASP A 124 -10.88 1.94 -7.43
CA ASP A 124 -11.68 0.90 -8.04
C ASP A 124 -10.86 -0.02 -8.94
N ALA A 125 -9.90 0.54 -9.69
CA ALA A 125 -9.00 -0.25 -10.55
C ALA A 125 -8.12 -1.20 -9.72
N ASP A 126 -7.52 -0.71 -8.65
CA ASP A 126 -6.72 -1.54 -7.73
C ASP A 126 -7.57 -2.64 -7.08
N GLN A 127 -8.76 -2.29 -6.60
CA GLN A 127 -9.67 -3.24 -5.98
C GLN A 127 -10.12 -4.32 -6.98
N ALA A 128 -10.42 -3.94 -8.23
CA ALA A 128 -10.82 -4.85 -9.29
C ALA A 128 -9.67 -5.79 -9.69
N GLU A 129 -8.44 -5.29 -9.80
CA GLU A 129 -7.26 -6.12 -10.06
C GLU A 129 -7.04 -7.13 -8.93
N GLY A 130 -7.18 -6.69 -7.67
CA GLY A 130 -7.12 -7.59 -6.52
C GLY A 130 -8.13 -8.71 -6.59
N LYS A 131 -9.40 -8.38 -6.90
CA LYS A 131 -10.45 -9.37 -7.07
C LYS A 131 -10.12 -10.34 -8.20
N ALA A 132 -9.58 -9.86 -9.31
CA ALA A 132 -9.22 -10.68 -10.47
C ALA A 132 -8.09 -11.69 -10.18
N ILE A 133 -7.13 -11.34 -9.31
CA ILE A 133 -6.04 -12.24 -8.90
C ILE A 133 -6.36 -13.05 -7.64
N GLY A 134 -7.62 -13.00 -7.17
CA GLY A 134 -8.12 -13.80 -6.05
C GLY A 134 -7.74 -13.28 -4.66
N VAL A 135 -7.51 -11.97 -4.52
CA VAL A 135 -7.45 -11.32 -3.21
C VAL A 135 -8.83 -11.34 -2.57
N THR A 136 -8.92 -11.88 -1.35
CA THR A 136 -10.18 -11.99 -0.59
C THR A 136 -10.16 -11.21 0.72
N GLY A 137 -9.04 -10.59 1.06
CA GLY A 137 -8.84 -9.88 2.31
C GLY A 137 -7.51 -9.16 2.35
N THR A 138 -7.32 -8.37 3.39
CA THR A 138 -6.15 -7.51 3.57
C THR A 138 -5.47 -7.80 4.92
N PRO A 139 -4.15 -7.68 5.02
CA PRO A 139 -3.23 -7.43 3.92
C PRO A 139 -3.06 -8.69 3.04
N THR A 140 -2.89 -8.51 1.73
CA THR A 140 -2.43 -9.58 0.83
C THR A 140 -1.20 -9.10 0.09
N TYR A 141 -0.18 -9.95 -0.02
CA TYR A 141 1.07 -9.62 -0.70
C TYR A 141 1.17 -10.38 -2.02
N VAL A 142 1.74 -9.75 -3.03
CA VAL A 142 2.10 -10.39 -4.30
C VAL A 142 3.55 -10.02 -4.64
N ILE A 143 4.39 -11.02 -4.88
CA ILE A 143 5.79 -10.82 -5.27
C ILE A 143 6.24 -11.98 -6.16
N GLY A 144 6.88 -11.69 -7.29
CA GLY A 144 7.34 -12.74 -8.22
C GLY A 144 6.24 -13.67 -8.75
N GLY A 145 4.98 -13.19 -8.79
CA GLY A 145 3.82 -13.99 -9.16
C GLY A 145 3.27 -14.89 -8.04
N GLU A 146 3.88 -14.88 -6.86
CA GLU A 146 3.39 -15.61 -5.69
C GLU A 146 2.49 -14.71 -4.84
N ARG A 147 1.31 -15.21 -4.46
CA ARG A 147 0.36 -14.52 -3.57
C ARG A 147 0.41 -15.08 -2.16
N LEU A 148 0.54 -14.20 -1.17
CA LEU A 148 0.64 -14.52 0.25
C LEU A 148 -0.50 -13.83 1.02
N ASP A 149 -1.34 -14.61 1.69
CA ASP A 149 -2.57 -14.13 2.34
C ASP A 149 -2.31 -13.77 3.82
N GLY A 150 -1.99 -12.51 4.07
CA GLY A 150 -1.76 -11.96 5.41
C GLY A 150 -3.02 -11.67 6.21
N GLY A 151 -4.20 -11.67 5.56
CA GLY A 151 -5.48 -11.55 6.24
C GLY A 151 -5.88 -12.84 6.97
N LYS A 152 -5.33 -14.00 6.60
CA LYS A 152 -5.52 -15.27 7.32
C LYS A 152 -4.50 -15.49 8.43
N SER A 153 -3.23 -15.23 8.15
CA SER A 153 -2.15 -15.29 9.13
C SER A 153 -0.94 -14.51 8.60
N GLN A 154 -0.31 -13.73 9.46
CA GLN A 154 0.94 -13.02 9.14
C GLN A 154 2.19 -13.80 9.59
N GLU A 155 2.00 -14.92 10.30
CA GLU A 155 3.11 -15.74 10.78
C GLU A 155 3.99 -16.23 9.62
N GLY A 156 5.28 -15.94 9.69
CA GLY A 156 6.27 -16.39 8.70
C GLY A 156 6.19 -15.67 7.34
N LEU A 157 5.29 -14.69 7.16
CA LEU A 157 5.12 -14.04 5.86
C LEU A 157 6.32 -13.18 5.48
N ARG A 158 6.87 -12.43 6.43
CA ARG A 158 8.07 -11.62 6.17
C ARG A 158 9.23 -12.49 5.70
N GLU A 159 9.53 -13.58 6.39
CA GLU A 159 10.63 -14.48 6.02
C GLU A 159 10.42 -15.04 4.59
N ARG A 160 9.18 -15.43 4.25
CA ARG A 160 8.86 -15.90 2.89
C ARG A 160 9.01 -14.81 1.84
N ILE A 161 8.61 -13.57 2.14
CA ILE A 161 8.79 -12.43 1.23
C ILE A 161 10.28 -12.17 1.02
N GLU A 162 11.08 -12.21 2.08
CA GLU A 162 12.54 -12.06 2.01
C GLU A 162 13.18 -13.14 1.13
N GLU A 163 12.79 -14.42 1.31
CA GLU A 163 13.28 -15.53 0.48
C GLU A 163 12.96 -15.34 -1.01
N ILE A 164 11.75 -14.88 -1.34
CA ILE A 164 11.35 -14.62 -2.73
C ILE A 164 12.12 -13.42 -3.29
N ALA A 165 12.22 -12.33 -2.54
CA ALA A 165 12.94 -11.13 -2.95
C ALA A 165 14.44 -11.43 -3.20
N ASP A 166 15.09 -12.16 -2.28
CA ASP A 166 16.50 -12.55 -2.40
C ASP A 166 16.72 -13.44 -3.64
N ARG A 167 15.79 -14.37 -3.92
CA ARG A 167 15.84 -15.22 -5.12
C ARG A 167 15.67 -14.42 -6.43
N LEU A 168 14.74 -13.46 -6.45
CA LEU A 168 14.51 -12.62 -7.63
C LEU A 168 15.71 -11.72 -7.90
N LEU A 169 16.30 -11.13 -6.86
CA LEU A 169 17.50 -10.29 -6.97
C LEU A 169 18.71 -11.11 -7.47
N ALA A 170 18.94 -12.30 -6.92
CA ALA A 170 20.04 -13.16 -7.39
C ALA A 170 19.88 -13.61 -8.86
N GLY A 171 18.63 -13.72 -9.35
CA GLY A 171 18.34 -14.04 -10.74
C GLY A 171 18.57 -12.89 -11.73
N GLN A 172 18.78 -11.66 -11.24
CA GLN A 172 19.08 -10.47 -12.06
C GLN A 172 20.58 -10.28 -12.31
N ASP A 173 21.43 -10.98 -11.54
CA ASP A 173 22.89 -10.91 -11.63
C ASP A 173 23.50 -11.90 -12.67
N VAL A 174 22.67 -12.64 -13.42
CA VAL A 174 23.05 -13.66 -14.41
C VAL A 174 22.64 -13.25 -15.82
#